data_AF-A0A8I0BXM3-F1
#
_entry.id   AF-A0A8I0BXM3-F1
#
_cell.length_a   1.000
_cell.length_b   1.000
_cell.length_c   1.000
_cell.angle_alpha   90.00
_cell.angle_beta   90.00
_cell.angle_gamma   90.00
#
_symmetry.space_group_name_H-M   'P 1'
#
loop_
_entity.id
_entity.type
_entity.pdbx_description
1 polymer ?
#
loop_
_entity_poly.entity_id
_entity_poly.type
_entity_poly.pdbx_seq_one_letter_code
_entity_poly.pdbx_strand_id
1 'polypeptide(L)'
;MLRSPRVWLYAAGAWLVLAGLAHTGSHVWTFVLENGLVGQREFAMNAMKQAYSLDPLQPSMWTTFLVFSVSTSLLLLFSGAVGITLAWIASPPRILRGYALLGTVFWTAAFIPFAFLHPVVQPIVVAAIAVPLHALAWLTADQEVKSEGGA
;
A
#
# COMPACT_ATOMS: atom_id res chain seq x y z
N MET A 1 16.64 -20.73 4.26
CA MET A 1 15.73 -19.69 4.82
C MET A 1 14.74 -19.13 3.80
N LEU A 2 15.09 -18.97 2.50
CA LEU A 2 14.20 -18.48 1.43
C LEU A 2 12.92 -19.31 1.14
N ARG A 3 12.72 -20.44 1.85
CA ARG A 3 11.55 -21.31 1.68
C ARG A 3 10.43 -21.06 2.70
N SER A 4 10.64 -20.18 3.68
CA SER A 4 9.62 -19.93 4.71
C SER A 4 8.65 -18.82 4.27
N PRO A 5 7.33 -19.03 4.35
CA PRO A 5 6.33 -18.00 4.03
C PRO A 5 6.44 -16.77 4.93
N ARG A 6 6.95 -16.96 6.16
CA ARG A 6 7.15 -15.87 7.12
C ARG A 6 8.19 -14.87 6.63
N VAL A 7 9.28 -15.34 6.03
CA VAL A 7 10.33 -14.46 5.50
C VAL A 7 9.77 -13.57 4.39
N TRP A 8 8.96 -14.13 3.51
CA TRP A 8 8.32 -13.39 2.43
C TRP A 8 7.27 -12.40 2.94
N LEU A 9 6.50 -12.75 3.97
CA LEU A 9 5.57 -11.82 4.61
C LEU A 9 6.27 -10.69 5.39
N TYR A 10 7.41 -10.96 6.04
CA TYR A 10 8.24 -9.90 6.62
C TYR A 10 8.74 -8.94 5.54
N ALA A 11 9.26 -9.46 4.42
CA ALA A 11 9.73 -8.62 3.32
C ALA A 11 8.58 -7.80 2.72
N ALA A 12 7.43 -8.42 2.46
CA ALA A 12 6.24 -7.75 1.95
C ALA A 12 5.75 -6.66 2.91
N GLY A 13 5.67 -6.99 4.20
CA GLY A 13 5.21 -6.07 5.22
C GLY A 13 6.17 -4.90 5.44
N ALA A 14 7.47 -5.16 5.50
CA ALA A 14 8.50 -4.13 5.60
C ALA A 14 8.47 -3.18 4.40
N TRP A 15 8.31 -3.71 3.19
CA TRP A 15 8.15 -2.90 1.99
C TRP A 15 6.94 -1.96 2.08
N LEU A 16 5.77 -2.47 2.50
CA LEU A 16 4.56 -1.66 2.64
C LEU A 16 4.71 -0.58 3.72
N VAL A 17 5.36 -0.90 4.85
CA VAL A 17 5.67 0.09 5.89
C VAL A 17 6.58 1.19 5.34
N LEU A 18 7.67 0.83 4.65
CA LEU A 18 8.59 1.79 4.04
C LEU A 18 7.90 2.65 2.99
N ALA A 19 7.05 2.07 2.15
CA ALA A 19 6.28 2.80 1.15
C ALA A 19 5.29 3.79 1.80
N GLY A 20 4.63 3.38 2.90
CA GLY A 20 3.74 4.25 3.67
C GLY A 20 4.48 5.39 4.38
N LEU A 21 5.66 5.13 4.94
CA LEU A 21 6.53 6.16 5.52
C LEU A 21 7.05 7.13 4.46
N ALA A 22 7.48 6.62 3.30
CA ALA A 22 7.90 7.43 2.18
C ALA A 22 6.74 8.30 1.64
N HIS A 23 5.52 7.75 1.53
CA HIS A 23 4.34 8.54 1.15
C HIS A 23 4.10 9.67 2.16
N THR A 24 4.07 9.34 3.45
CA THR A 24 3.85 10.31 4.54
C THR A 24 4.91 11.40 4.52
N GLY A 25 6.18 11.03 4.38
CA GLY A 25 7.31 11.97 4.27
C GLY A 25 7.14 12.90 3.07
N SER A 26 6.82 12.36 1.90
CA SER A 26 6.58 13.16 0.69
C SER A 26 5.37 14.10 0.84
N HIS A 27 4.29 13.65 1.48
CA HIS A 27 3.11 14.45 1.74
C HIS A 27 3.43 15.62 2.67
N VAL A 28 4.09 15.35 3.81
CA VAL A 28 4.48 16.38 4.78
C VAL A 28 5.45 17.37 4.16
N TRP A 29 6.48 16.88 3.46
CA TRP A 29 7.47 17.73 2.80
C TRP A 29 6.85 18.68 1.77
N THR A 30 5.92 18.15 0.97
CA THR A 30 5.33 18.90 -0.16
C THR A 30 4.19 19.82 0.28
N PHE A 31 3.32 19.36 1.19
CA PHE A 31 2.05 20.03 1.49
C PHE A 31 1.95 20.62 2.89
N VAL A 32 2.81 20.23 3.84
CA VAL A 32 2.81 20.76 5.21
C VAL A 32 3.96 21.73 5.43
N LEU A 33 5.19 21.33 5.07
CA LEU A 33 6.40 22.12 5.31
C LEU A 33 6.76 23.08 4.16
N GLU A 34 6.06 23.02 3.03
CA GLU A 34 6.24 23.86 1.84
C GLU A 34 7.62 23.79 1.16
N ASN A 35 8.56 23.01 1.71
CA ASN A 35 9.95 22.93 1.25
C ASN A 35 10.12 22.32 -0.16
N GLY A 36 9.10 21.64 -0.69
CA GLY A 36 9.15 21.01 -2.01
C GLY A 36 8.66 21.88 -3.17
N LEU A 37 7.81 22.88 -2.91
CA LEU A 37 6.99 23.55 -3.94
C LEU A 37 6.53 24.97 -3.52
N VAL A 38 7.43 25.81 -2.99
CA VAL A 38 7.08 27.20 -2.66
C VAL A 38 6.50 27.90 -3.91
N GLY A 39 5.26 28.39 -3.81
CA GLY A 39 4.47 28.98 -4.91
C GLY A 39 3.62 28.00 -5.74
N GLN A 40 4.14 26.82 -6.10
CA GLN A 40 3.38 25.81 -6.86
C GLN A 40 2.32 25.11 -6.01
N ARG A 41 2.56 24.95 -4.71
CA ARG A 41 1.57 24.42 -3.76
C ARG A 41 0.33 25.31 -3.68
N GLU A 42 0.53 26.61 -3.48
CA GLU A 42 -0.59 27.55 -3.36
C GLU A 42 -1.41 27.60 -4.65
N PHE A 43 -0.74 27.61 -5.80
CA PHE A 43 -1.39 27.51 -7.10
C PHE A 43 -2.21 26.22 -7.23
N ALA A 44 -1.62 25.05 -6.93
CA ALA A 44 -2.30 23.77 -7.02
C ALA A 44 -3.48 23.66 -6.04
N MET A 45 -3.30 24.14 -4.80
CA MET A 45 -4.35 24.19 -3.79
C MET A 45 -5.50 25.08 -4.25
N ASN A 46 -5.21 26.30 -4.74
CA ASN A 46 -6.24 27.23 -5.19
C ASN A 46 -6.97 26.69 -6.42
N ALA A 47 -6.26 26.07 -7.36
CA ALA A 47 -6.87 25.40 -8.51
C ALA A 47 -7.80 24.25 -8.09
N MET A 48 -7.38 23.40 -7.15
CA MET A 48 -8.22 22.29 -6.63
C MET A 48 -9.41 22.77 -5.79
N LYS A 49 -9.30 23.92 -5.13
CA LYS A 49 -10.43 24.55 -4.43
C LYS A 49 -11.44 25.16 -5.41
N GLN A 50 -10.97 25.70 -6.53
CA GLN A 50 -11.79 26.33 -7.57
C GLN A 50 -12.39 25.31 -8.55
N ALA A 51 -11.82 24.11 -8.65
CA ALA A 51 -12.35 23.02 -9.47
C ALA A 51 -13.67 22.48 -8.88
N TYR A 52 -14.75 23.19 -9.24
CA TYR A 52 -16.17 22.87 -9.13
C TYR A 52 -16.62 22.03 -7.93
N SER A 53 -17.02 22.73 -6.87
CA SER A 53 -18.13 22.31 -6.02
C SER A 53 -19.19 23.42 -6.08
N LEU A 54 -20.30 23.18 -6.79
CA LEU A 54 -21.50 24.04 -6.79
C LEU A 54 -22.37 23.79 -5.55
N ASP A 55 -22.07 22.72 -4.81
CA ASP A 55 -22.81 22.28 -3.63
C ASP A 55 -21.96 22.53 -2.38
N PRO A 56 -22.35 23.46 -1.48
CA PRO A 56 -21.57 23.77 -0.28
C PRO A 56 -21.38 22.57 0.67
N LEU A 57 -22.11 21.47 0.46
CA LEU A 57 -21.97 20.22 1.21
C LEU A 57 -20.91 19.27 0.64
N GLN A 58 -20.43 19.46 -0.59
CA GLN A 58 -19.42 18.60 -1.18
C GLN A 58 -17.99 19.06 -0.83
N PRO A 59 -17.11 18.14 -0.39
CA PRO A 59 -15.72 18.49 -0.11
C PRO A 59 -15.02 18.96 -1.37
N SER A 60 -14.18 19.99 -1.25
CA SER A 60 -13.33 20.45 -2.35
C SER A 60 -12.41 19.33 -2.85
N MET A 61 -11.96 19.38 -4.11
CA MET A 61 -10.99 18.41 -4.62
C MET A 61 -9.71 18.39 -3.79
N TRP A 62 -9.32 19.53 -3.21
CA TRP A 62 -8.19 19.63 -2.28
C TRP A 62 -8.42 18.80 -1.00
N THR A 63 -9.60 18.93 -0.38
CA THR A 63 -9.97 18.14 0.80
C THR A 63 -9.98 16.65 0.49
N THR A 64 -10.58 16.28 -0.65
CA THR A 64 -10.64 14.89 -1.13
C THR A 64 -9.24 14.32 -1.37
N PHE A 65 -8.35 15.10 -2.01
CA PHE A 65 -6.94 14.74 -2.20
C PHE A 65 -6.22 14.47 -0.87
N LEU A 66 -6.35 15.38 0.10
CA LEU A 66 -5.71 15.24 1.41
C LEU A 66 -6.18 13.96 2.12
N VAL A 67 -7.49 13.71 2.13
CA VAL A 67 -8.07 12.52 2.75
C VAL A 67 -7.55 11.25 2.09
N PHE A 68 -7.59 11.17 0.75
CA PHE A 68 -7.08 9.98 0.05
C PHE A 68 -5.59 9.76 0.24
N SER A 69 -4.78 10.82 0.30
CA SER A 69 -3.34 10.71 0.55
C SER A 69 -3.06 10.15 1.95
N VAL A 70 -3.72 10.69 2.99
CA VAL A 70 -3.59 10.18 4.36
C VAL A 70 -4.11 8.75 4.48
N SER A 71 -5.27 8.44 3.91
CA SER A 71 -5.83 7.09 3.90
C SER A 71 -4.93 6.09 3.19
N THR A 72 -4.25 6.51 2.11
CA THR A 72 -3.28 5.66 1.41
C THR A 72 -2.07 5.35 2.28
N SER A 73 -1.50 6.36 2.95
CA SER A 73 -0.43 6.14 3.95
C SER A 73 -0.85 5.14 5.01
N LEU A 74 -2.02 5.33 5.62
CA LEU A 74 -2.53 4.47 6.68
C LEU A 74 -2.77 3.05 6.20
N LEU A 75 -3.33 2.88 4.99
CA LEU A 75 -3.55 1.57 4.38
C LEU A 75 -2.23 0.80 4.19
N LEU A 76 -1.20 1.47 3.68
CA LEU A 76 0.13 0.86 3.47
C LEU A 76 0.77 0.47 4.81
N LEU A 77 0.78 1.38 5.79
CA LEU A 77 1.33 1.13 7.12
C LEU A 77 0.58 0.00 7.84
N PHE A 78 -0.75 0.04 7.85
CA PHE A 78 -1.59 -0.96 8.50
C PHE A 78 -1.40 -2.33 7.86
N SER A 79 -1.49 -2.41 6.52
CA SER A 79 -1.31 -3.68 5.82
C SER A 79 0.08 -4.25 6.06
N GLY A 80 1.12 -3.41 5.99
CA GLY A 80 2.48 -3.83 6.28
C GLY A 80 2.67 -4.34 7.71
N ALA A 81 2.11 -3.63 8.69
CA ALA A 81 2.14 -4.04 10.09
C ALA A 81 1.43 -5.37 10.32
N VAL A 82 0.24 -5.58 9.73
CA VAL A 82 -0.47 -6.86 9.82
C VAL A 82 0.37 -8.01 9.26
N GLY A 83 1.00 -7.85 8.09
CA GLY A 83 1.87 -8.87 7.51
C GLY A 83 3.05 -9.23 8.42
N ILE A 84 3.71 -8.23 9.00
CA ILE A 84 4.80 -8.41 9.97
C ILE A 84 4.29 -9.12 11.23
N THR A 85 3.17 -8.68 11.81
CA THR A 85 2.61 -9.27 13.03
C THR A 85 2.24 -10.74 12.82
N LEU A 86 1.60 -11.09 11.70
CA LEU A 86 1.25 -12.48 11.39
C LEU A 86 2.49 -13.37 11.28
N ALA A 87 3.56 -12.86 10.66
CA ALA A 87 4.85 -13.57 10.57
C ALA A 87 5.53 -13.68 11.95
N TRP A 88 5.43 -12.64 12.79
CA TRP A 88 6.02 -12.56 14.13
C TRP A 88 5.40 -13.52 15.13
N ILE A 89 4.07 -13.57 15.19
CA ILE A 89 3.36 -14.47 16.10
C ILE A 89 3.36 -15.94 15.62
N ALA A 90 4.15 -16.26 14.59
CA ALA A 90 4.29 -17.59 14.05
C ALA A 90 2.94 -18.21 13.63
N SER A 91 2.06 -17.40 13.02
CA SER A 91 0.71 -17.83 12.64
C SER A 91 0.73 -19.12 11.79
N PRO A 92 -0.34 -19.96 11.89
CA PRO A 92 -0.45 -21.18 11.10
C PRO A 92 -0.30 -20.95 9.60
N PRO A 93 0.32 -21.88 8.84
CA PRO A 93 0.53 -21.73 7.40
C PRO A 93 -0.75 -21.45 6.61
N ARG A 94 -1.90 -21.99 7.05
CA ARG A 94 -3.22 -21.71 6.45
C ARG A 94 -3.61 -20.24 6.52
N ILE A 95 -3.33 -19.57 7.64
CA ILE A 95 -3.61 -18.13 7.82
C ILE A 95 -2.67 -17.32 6.94
N LEU A 96 -1.37 -17.65 6.96
CA LEU A 96 -0.37 -16.96 6.14
C LEU A 96 -0.70 -17.08 4.64
N ARG A 97 -1.13 -18.26 4.18
CA ARG A 97 -1.59 -18.51 2.81
C ARG A 97 -2.80 -17.64 2.46
N GLY A 98 -3.81 -17.59 3.31
CA GLY A 98 -5.01 -16.78 3.09
C GLY A 98 -4.68 -15.29 2.98
N TYR A 99 -3.88 -14.78 3.90
CA TYR A 99 -3.43 -13.38 3.89
C TYR A 99 -2.56 -13.06 2.66
N ALA A 100 -1.63 -13.94 2.29
CA ALA A 100 -0.78 -13.78 1.12
C ALA A 100 -1.58 -13.76 -0.20
N LEU A 101 -2.60 -14.61 -0.32
CA LEU A 101 -3.51 -14.58 -1.48
C LEU A 101 -4.28 -13.26 -1.53
N LEU A 102 -4.86 -12.84 -0.41
CA LEU A 102 -5.59 -11.58 -0.31
C LEU A 102 -4.71 -10.40 -0.71
N GLY A 103 -3.48 -10.31 -0.19
CA GLY A 103 -2.54 -9.27 -0.54
C GLY A 103 -2.19 -9.28 -2.04
N THR A 104 -1.90 -10.45 -2.60
CA THR A 104 -1.61 -10.59 -4.05
C THR A 104 -2.74 -10.03 -4.90
N VAL A 105 -3.99 -10.42 -4.62
CA VAL A 105 -5.17 -9.96 -5.37
C VAL A 105 -5.45 -8.48 -5.13
N PHE A 106 -5.42 -8.04 -3.87
CA PHE A 106 -5.73 -6.66 -3.49
C PHE A 106 -4.77 -5.67 -4.14
N TRP A 107 -3.46 -5.87 -4.01
CA TRP A 107 -2.47 -4.94 -4.57
C TRP A 107 -2.49 -4.92 -6.10
N THR A 108 -2.78 -6.07 -6.73
CA THR A 108 -2.97 -6.16 -8.18
C THR A 108 -4.19 -5.33 -8.62
N ALA A 109 -5.35 -5.57 -8.02
CA ALA A 109 -6.60 -4.90 -8.38
C ALA A 109 -6.58 -3.39 -8.04
N ALA A 110 -5.94 -3.02 -6.93
CA ALA A 110 -5.90 -1.64 -6.46
C ALA A 110 -4.98 -0.74 -7.29
N PHE A 111 -3.92 -1.26 -7.90
CA PHE A 111 -2.87 -0.40 -8.47
C PHE A 111 -2.52 -0.69 -9.92
N ILE A 112 -2.73 -1.90 -10.44
CA ILE A 112 -2.47 -2.19 -11.87
C ILE A 112 -3.43 -1.41 -12.78
N PRO A 113 -4.75 -1.34 -12.53
CA PRO A 113 -5.64 -0.52 -13.36
C PRO A 113 -5.26 0.97 -13.35
N PHE A 114 -4.82 1.48 -12.20
CA PHE A 114 -4.36 2.87 -12.08
C PHE A 114 -3.12 3.14 -12.94
N ALA A 115 -2.20 2.19 -13.07
CA ALA A 115 -1.03 2.34 -13.92
C ALA A 115 -1.37 2.64 -15.39
N PHE A 116 -2.53 2.17 -15.88
CA PHE A 116 -2.99 2.40 -17.25
C PHE A 116 -3.84 3.67 -17.42
N LEU A 117 -4.57 4.09 -16.37
CA LEU A 117 -5.44 5.27 -16.42
C LEU A 117 -4.68 6.57 -16.13
N HIS A 118 -3.79 6.54 -15.15
CA HIS A 118 -2.97 7.67 -14.73
C HIS A 118 -1.59 7.15 -14.30
N PRO A 119 -0.52 7.41 -15.04
CA PRO A 119 0.81 6.90 -14.70
C PRO A 119 1.35 7.62 -13.46
N VAL A 120 0.95 7.15 -12.28
CA VAL A 120 1.48 7.58 -11.00
C VAL A 120 2.54 6.57 -10.59
N VAL A 121 3.78 7.04 -10.46
CA VAL A 121 4.96 6.18 -10.22
C VAL A 121 4.82 5.38 -8.91
N GLN A 122 4.27 5.99 -7.87
CA GLN A 122 4.22 5.38 -6.55
C GLN A 122 3.33 4.11 -6.46
N PRO A 123 2.05 4.13 -6.89
CA PRO A 123 1.23 2.92 -7.00
C PRO A 123 1.89 1.78 -7.79
N ILE A 124 2.57 2.11 -8.89
CA ILE A 124 3.28 1.14 -9.73
C ILE A 124 4.41 0.48 -8.93
N VAL A 125 5.25 1.28 -8.28
CA VAL A 125 6.38 0.79 -7.49
C VAL A 125 5.90 -0.05 -6.30
N VAL A 126 4.82 0.38 -5.63
CA VAL A 126 4.19 -0.41 -4.56
C VAL A 126 3.74 -1.77 -5.07
N ALA A 127 2.97 -1.81 -6.17
CA ALA A 127 2.44 -3.05 -6.73
C ALA A 127 3.53 -3.98 -7.26
N ALA A 128 4.51 -3.44 -7.98
CA ALA A 128 5.59 -4.21 -8.60
C ALA A 128 6.45 -4.98 -7.60
N ILE A 129 6.51 -4.54 -6.34
CA ILE A 129 7.26 -5.22 -5.28
C ILE A 129 6.31 -5.97 -4.33
N ALA A 130 5.19 -5.36 -3.92
CA ALA A 130 4.27 -6.01 -2.99
C ALA A 130 3.65 -7.28 -3.59
N VAL A 131 3.24 -7.25 -4.87
CA VAL A 131 2.57 -8.39 -5.52
C VAL A 131 3.49 -9.62 -5.58
N PRO A 132 4.73 -9.54 -6.11
CA PRO A 132 5.62 -10.70 -6.11
C PRO A 132 5.95 -11.24 -4.71
N LEU A 133 6.14 -10.36 -3.71
CA LEU A 133 6.45 -10.81 -2.35
C LEU A 133 5.29 -11.56 -1.70
N HIS A 134 4.05 -11.08 -1.90
CA HIS A 134 2.85 -11.81 -1.45
C HIS A 134 2.65 -13.11 -2.23
N ALA A 135 2.93 -13.13 -3.55
CA ALA A 135 2.85 -14.35 -4.34
C ALA A 135 3.86 -15.42 -3.88
N LEU A 136 5.09 -15.02 -3.55
CA LEU A 136 6.10 -15.92 -2.99
C LEU A 136 5.71 -16.43 -1.59
N ALA A 137 5.15 -15.56 -0.74
CA ALA A 137 4.58 -15.97 0.54
C ALA A 137 3.46 -16.99 0.38
N TRP A 138 2.59 -16.80 -0.61
CA TRP A 138 1.50 -17.74 -0.91
C TRP A 138 2.04 -19.08 -1.39
N LEU A 139 2.96 -19.09 -2.36
CA LEU A 139 3.54 -20.32 -2.91
C LEU A 139 4.23 -21.17 -1.84
N THR A 140 4.98 -20.53 -0.94
CA THR A 140 5.67 -21.23 0.15
C THR A 140 4.72 -21.73 1.22
N ALA A 141 3.69 -20.95 1.58
CA ALA A 141 2.67 -21.39 2.53
C ALA A 141 1.80 -22.53 1.97
N ASP A 142 1.49 -22.52 0.66
CA ASP A 142 0.75 -23.58 -0.01
C ASP A 142 1.49 -24.92 0.01
N GLN A 143 2.82 -24.88 -0.18
CA GLN A 143 3.66 -26.06 -0.04
C GLN A 143 3.67 -26.63 1.38
N GLU A 144 3.79 -25.77 2.40
CA GLU A 144 3.74 -26.19 3.80
C GLU A 144 2.39 -26.83 4.14
N VAL A 145 1.27 -26.19 3.76
CA VAL A 145 -0.09 -26.73 4.01
C VAL A 145 -0.30 -28.09 3.32
N LYS A 146 0.20 -28.26 2.10
CA LYS A 146 0.12 -29.54 1.37
C LYS A 146 0.94 -30.64 2.03
N SER A 147 2.10 -30.30 2.58
CA SER A 147 2.95 -31.26 3.30
C SER A 147 2.33 -31.72 4.63
N GLU A 148 1.58 -30.85 5.32
CA GLU A 148 0.88 -31.18 6.56
C GLU A 148 -0.39 -32.03 6.36
N GLY A 149 -1.02 -31.94 5.18
CA GLY A 149 -2.25 -32.67 4.84
C GLY A 149 -2.04 -34.01 4.14
N GLY A 150 -0.78 -34.44 3.94
CA GLY A 150 -0.40 -35.64 3.19
C GLY A 150 0.11 -36.82 4.02
N ALA A 151 -0.21 -36.87 5.32
CA ALA A 151 0.08 -37.98 6.22
C ALA A 151 -1.21 -38.66 6.69
#